data_AF-K2C3T8-F1
#
_entry.id   AF-K2C3T8-F1
#
_cell.length_a   1.000
_cell.length_b   1.000
_cell.length_c   1.000
_cell.angle_alpha   90.00
_cell.angle_beta   90.00
_cell.angle_gamma   90.00
#
_symmetry.space_group_name_H-M   'P 1'
#
loop_
_entity.id
_entity.type
_entity.pdbx_description
1 polymer ?
#
loop_
_entity_poly.entity_id
_entity_poly.type
_entity_poly.pdbx_seq_one_letter_code
_entity_poly.pdbx_strand_id
1 'polypeptide(L)'
;QKLYELIRSRFLQCQMSDARFDKTSIVVKALRQAQGKLYELKADGKRMIFDGYLKLGKQVDDVFLPTVAAGETLSLIKVDPTQKFTNPPARYSEAGLIKELEKRGIGRPSTYAAIITTIQDRGYVVKEEKAFHPTAVGEAVVDFLVTNFGKVFAYEFTAKMESDLDLIAAGKKEWVPTVREFWEPLEAQIKKVDESGVRVKVAVETTGEKCPLCQAGEVVIRTGKFGKFLSCSTYPECKYTKQYVEYVKDVVCPQDGERVKMMKSRKGAKFYGCENYPTCKWAAWKLPKNE
;
A
#
# COMPACT_ATOMS: atom_id res chain seq x y z
N GLN A 1 6.39 4.00 26.31
CA GLN A 1 7.58 3.16 26.52
C GLN A 1 8.26 2.73 25.21
N LYS A 2 7.65 1.88 24.36
CA LYS A 2 8.27 1.42 23.09
C LYS A 2 8.77 2.54 22.14
N LEU A 3 7.99 3.62 21.99
CA LEU A 3 8.41 4.76 21.16
C LEU A 3 9.62 5.49 21.75
N TYR A 4 9.64 5.66 23.08
CA TYR A 4 10.77 6.27 23.78
C TYR A 4 12.04 5.42 23.66
N GLU A 5 11.94 4.10 23.80
CA GLU A 5 13.06 3.19 23.59
C GLU A 5 13.62 3.30 22.17
N LEU A 6 12.75 3.38 21.15
CA LEU A 6 13.17 3.59 19.77
C LEU A 6 13.90 4.92 19.59
N ILE A 7 13.36 6.02 20.12
CA ILE A 7 13.97 7.36 20.05
C ILE A 7 15.33 7.36 20.75
N ARG A 8 15.38 6.84 21.98
CA ARG A 8 16.59 6.73 22.79
C ARG A 8 17.67 5.92 22.07
N SER A 9 17.31 4.75 21.54
CA SER A 9 18.27 3.91 20.80
C SER A 9 18.79 4.63 19.56
N ARG A 10 17.93 5.29 18.78
CA ARG A 10 18.36 6.05 17.60
C ARG A 10 19.26 7.24 17.94
N PHE A 11 18.94 7.97 19.01
CA PHE A 11 19.75 9.10 19.48
C PHE A 11 21.14 8.66 19.94
N LEU A 12 21.24 7.57 20.70
CA LEU A 12 22.56 7.05 21.12
C LEU A 12 23.34 6.51 19.92
N GLN A 13 22.68 5.78 19.01
CA GLN A 13 23.32 5.21 17.82
C GLN A 13 24.01 6.25 16.93
N CYS A 14 23.44 7.45 16.77
CA CYS A 14 24.04 8.45 15.90
C CYS A 14 25.33 9.08 16.47
N GLN A 15 25.66 8.81 17.74
CA GLN A 15 26.89 9.25 18.40
C GLN A 15 27.88 8.10 18.66
N MET A 16 27.55 6.88 18.22
CA MET A 16 28.42 5.70 18.38
C MET A 16 29.33 5.52 17.17
N SER A 17 30.41 4.76 17.36
CA SER A 17 31.32 4.38 16.27
C SER A 17 30.67 3.45 15.25
N ASP A 18 31.19 3.49 14.03
CA ASP A 18 30.75 2.62 12.93
C ASP A 18 30.98 1.14 13.24
N ALA A 19 30.03 0.32 12.81
CA ALA A 19 30.18 -1.14 12.81
C ALA A 19 31.20 -1.56 11.75
N ARG A 20 32.06 -2.53 12.08
CA ARG A 20 33.06 -3.09 11.13
C ARG A 20 32.75 -4.54 10.82
N PHE A 21 32.83 -4.86 9.53
CA PHE A 21 32.55 -6.19 9.02
C PHE A 21 33.70 -6.69 8.16
N ASP A 22 33.96 -7.99 8.25
CA ASP A 22 34.71 -8.73 7.25
C ASP A 22 33.75 -9.25 6.19
N LYS A 23 34.08 -9.07 4.91
CA LYS A 23 33.24 -9.54 3.80
C LYS A 23 34.07 -10.45 2.92
N THR A 24 33.65 -11.70 2.83
CA THR A 24 34.31 -12.72 2.02
C THR A 24 33.41 -13.02 0.81
N SER A 25 33.97 -13.05 -0.40
CA SER A 25 33.24 -13.42 -1.61
C SER A 25 34.02 -14.53 -2.31
N ILE A 26 33.40 -15.69 -2.48
CA ILE A 26 34.00 -16.84 -3.15
C ILE A 26 33.33 -16.98 -4.52
N VAL A 27 34.15 -16.99 -5.57
CA VAL A 27 33.72 -17.22 -6.94
C VAL A 27 34.27 -18.56 -7.40
N VAL A 28 33.38 -19.46 -7.80
CA VAL A 28 33.71 -20.82 -8.22
C VAL A 28 33.41 -20.97 -9.70
N LYS A 29 34.41 -21.39 -10.48
CA LYS A 29 34.23 -21.74 -11.89
C LYS A 29 33.97 -23.24 -11.99
N ALA A 30 32.80 -23.61 -12.50
CA ALA A 30 32.40 -25.00 -12.65
C ALA A 30 32.20 -25.34 -14.13
N LEU A 31 32.91 -26.35 -14.64
CA LEU A 31 32.71 -26.87 -15.98
C LEU A 31 31.70 -28.00 -15.95
N ARG A 32 30.58 -27.86 -16.66
CA ARG A 32 29.63 -28.97 -16.83
C ARG A 32 30.09 -29.84 -18.01
N GLN A 33 30.76 -30.95 -17.70
CA GLN A 33 31.34 -31.86 -18.70
C GLN A 33 30.36 -32.30 -19.81
N ALA A 34 29.08 -32.51 -19.45
CA ALA A 34 28.04 -32.92 -20.41
C ALA A 34 27.69 -31.88 -21.50
N GLN A 35 28.02 -30.59 -21.31
CA GLN A 35 27.64 -29.50 -22.22
C GLN A 35 28.82 -28.59 -22.61
N GLY A 36 30.02 -28.84 -22.09
CA GLY A 36 31.20 -27.99 -22.30
C GLY A 36 31.05 -26.54 -21.80
N LYS A 37 29.99 -26.23 -21.04
CA LYS A 37 29.66 -24.88 -20.60
C LYS A 37 30.30 -24.58 -19.25
N LEU A 38 31.01 -23.45 -19.19
CA LEU A 38 31.58 -22.90 -17.97
C LEU A 38 30.53 -22.07 -17.24
N TYR A 39 30.32 -22.37 -15.97
CA TYR A 39 29.44 -21.64 -15.07
C TYR A 39 30.27 -20.90 -14.02
N GLU A 40 29.77 -19.74 -13.61
CA GLU A 40 30.32 -18.99 -12.48
C GLU A 40 29.30 -19.00 -11.35
N LEU A 41 29.68 -19.55 -10.21
CA LEU A 41 28.89 -19.55 -8.99
C LEU A 41 29.51 -18.57 -7.99
N LYS A 42 28.67 -17.88 -7.24
CA LYS A 42 29.10 -16.87 -6.27
C LYS A 42 28.49 -17.14 -4.91
N ALA A 43 29.31 -17.12 -3.87
CA ALA A 43 28.89 -17.13 -2.48
C ALA A 43 29.43 -15.86 -1.78
N ASP A 44 28.56 -15.15 -1.08
CA ASP A 44 28.93 -13.96 -0.31
C ASP A 44 28.72 -14.23 1.19
N GLY A 45 29.78 -14.03 1.96
CA GLY A 45 29.83 -14.13 3.42
C GLY A 45 30.08 -12.76 4.03
N LYS A 46 29.60 -12.59 5.26
CA LYS A 46 29.76 -11.35 6.02
C LYS A 46 29.82 -11.69 7.50
N ARG A 47 30.88 -11.25 8.17
CA ARG A 47 31.10 -11.46 9.61
C ARG A 47 31.29 -10.11 10.29
N MET A 48 30.67 -9.91 11.45
CA MET A 48 30.86 -8.74 12.28
C MET A 48 32.16 -8.85 13.08
N ILE A 49 33.05 -7.87 12.92
CA ILE A 49 34.28 -7.75 13.71
C ILE A 49 34.03 -6.83 14.91
N PHE A 50 33.27 -5.77 14.69
CA PHE A 50 32.93 -4.77 15.70
C PHE A 50 31.49 -4.31 15.49
N ASP A 51 30.70 -4.36 16.56
CA ASP A 51 29.27 -4.07 16.55
C ASP A 51 28.95 -2.58 16.46
N GLY A 52 29.76 -1.71 17.08
CA GLY A 52 29.59 -0.27 17.03
C GLY A 52 28.14 0.14 17.36
N TYR A 53 27.54 1.02 16.55
CA TYR A 53 26.15 1.46 16.72
C TYR A 53 25.11 0.31 16.66
N LEU A 54 25.43 -0.84 16.05
CA LEU A 54 24.48 -1.97 15.95
C LEU A 54 24.21 -2.65 17.28
N LYS A 55 25.05 -2.42 18.30
CA LYS A 55 24.86 -2.94 19.66
C LYS A 55 23.51 -2.56 20.28
N LEU A 56 23.02 -1.35 19.99
CA LEU A 56 21.72 -0.85 20.44
C LEU A 56 20.59 -1.06 19.40
N GLY A 57 20.89 -1.74 18.29
CA GLY A 57 20.03 -1.89 17.13
C GLY A 57 19.61 -3.33 16.85
N LYS A 58 19.22 -3.58 15.59
CA LYS A 58 19.00 -4.94 15.12
C LYS A 58 20.35 -5.64 14.98
N GLN A 59 20.50 -6.76 15.68
CA GLN A 59 21.61 -7.67 15.41
C GLN A 59 21.50 -8.17 13.97
N VAL A 60 22.65 -8.20 13.31
CA VAL A 60 22.80 -8.71 11.95
C VAL A 60 23.46 -10.07 12.11
N ASP A 61 22.82 -11.11 11.60
CA ASP A 61 23.38 -12.46 11.65
C ASP A 61 24.61 -12.55 10.75
N ASP A 62 25.64 -13.21 11.27
CA ASP A 62 26.86 -13.48 10.52
C ASP A 62 26.63 -14.63 9.55
N VAL A 63 27.09 -14.43 8.31
CA VAL A 63 27.15 -15.48 7.29
C VAL A 63 28.60 -15.90 7.16
N PHE A 64 28.94 -16.99 7.84
CA PHE A 64 30.27 -17.58 7.78
C PHE A 64 30.43 -18.38 6.49
N LEU A 65 31.52 -18.12 5.77
CA LEU A 65 31.97 -18.97 4.68
C LEU A 65 33.16 -19.81 5.16
N PRO A 66 33.31 -21.04 4.64
CA PRO A 66 34.49 -21.85 4.92
C PRO A 66 35.73 -21.16 4.36
N THR A 67 36.87 -21.37 5.02
CA THR A 67 38.17 -20.93 4.52
C THR A 67 38.56 -21.80 3.34
N VAL A 68 38.80 -21.16 2.19
CA VAL A 68 39.24 -21.81 0.95
C VAL A 68 40.45 -21.10 0.37
N ALA A 69 41.31 -21.84 -0.34
CA ALA A 69 42.46 -21.28 -1.05
C ALA A 69 42.14 -21.00 -2.53
N ALA A 70 42.83 -20.02 -3.13
CA ALA A 70 42.71 -19.78 -4.56
C ALA A 70 43.22 -21.00 -5.35
N GLY A 71 42.37 -21.52 -6.24
CA GLY A 71 42.68 -22.72 -7.04
C GLY A 71 42.32 -24.05 -6.36
N GLU A 72 41.72 -24.02 -5.16
CA GLU A 72 41.24 -25.23 -4.49
C GLU A 72 40.10 -25.89 -5.28
N THR A 73 40.18 -27.22 -5.41
CA THR A 73 39.16 -28.01 -6.11
C THR A 73 38.02 -28.35 -5.16
N LEU A 74 36.80 -27.89 -5.48
CA LEU A 74 35.59 -28.18 -4.70
C LEU A 74 34.77 -29.30 -5.32
N SER A 75 34.20 -30.18 -4.50
CA SER A 75 33.29 -31.24 -4.93
C SER A 75 31.84 -30.76 -4.91
N LEU A 76 31.10 -31.09 -5.97
CA LEU A 76 29.67 -30.81 -6.03
C LEU A 76 28.90 -31.80 -5.16
N ILE A 77 28.21 -31.31 -4.14
CA ILE A 77 27.37 -32.14 -3.26
C ILE A 77 25.94 -32.23 -3.81
N LYS A 78 25.31 -31.07 -4.07
CA LYS A 78 23.91 -30.97 -4.48
C LYS A 78 23.67 -29.72 -5.31
N VAL A 79 22.70 -29.79 -6.20
CA VAL A 79 22.14 -28.62 -6.92
C VAL A 79 20.66 -28.52 -6.56
N ASP A 80 20.27 -27.41 -5.96
CA ASP A 80 18.88 -27.11 -5.59
C ASP A 80 18.29 -26.07 -6.55
N PRO A 81 17.57 -26.50 -7.60
CA PRO A 81 16.91 -25.56 -8.51
C PRO A 81 15.74 -24.88 -7.79
N THR A 82 15.77 -23.55 -7.75
CA THR A 82 14.66 -22.76 -7.19
C THR A 82 14.04 -21.90 -8.27
N GLN A 83 12.72 -22.04 -8.46
CA GLN A 83 11.96 -21.16 -9.33
C GLN A 83 11.60 -19.89 -8.56
N LYS A 84 11.79 -18.73 -9.19
CA LYS A 84 11.42 -17.43 -8.63
C LYS A 84 10.55 -16.68 -9.64
N PHE A 85 9.62 -15.90 -9.12
CA PHE A 85 8.78 -15.00 -9.91
C PHE A 85 9.16 -13.54 -9.65
N THR A 86 8.95 -12.69 -10.64
CA THR A 86 9.01 -11.25 -10.44
C THR A 86 7.79 -10.81 -9.63
N ASN A 87 8.04 -10.06 -8.57
CA ASN A 87 6.96 -9.46 -7.80
C ASN A 87 6.63 -8.08 -8.37
N PRO A 88 5.36 -7.67 -8.38
CA PRO A 88 4.99 -6.31 -8.72
C PRO A 88 5.55 -5.33 -7.67
N PRO A 89 5.60 -4.02 -7.99
CA PRO A 89 5.97 -2.99 -7.02
C PRO A 89 5.14 -3.11 -5.75
N ALA A 90 5.80 -3.05 -4.60
CA ALA A 90 5.13 -3.11 -3.31
C ALA A 90 4.23 -1.88 -3.13
N ARG A 91 3.02 -2.11 -2.62
CA ARG A 91 2.10 -1.03 -2.25
C ARG A 91 2.67 -0.22 -1.09
N TYR A 92 2.24 1.03 -0.99
CA TYR A 92 2.67 1.92 0.08
C TYR A 92 2.08 1.51 1.43
N SER A 93 2.92 1.46 2.46
CA SER A 93 2.49 1.55 3.86
C SER A 93 2.37 3.02 4.29
N GLU A 94 1.88 3.31 5.49
CA GLU A 94 1.91 4.68 6.05
C GLU A 94 3.31 5.27 6.05
N ALA A 95 4.29 4.54 6.59
CA ALA A 95 5.68 4.99 6.60
C ALA A 95 6.25 5.13 5.17
N GLY A 96 5.90 4.20 4.28
CA GLY A 96 6.33 4.25 2.88
C GLY A 96 5.77 5.46 2.12
N LEU A 97 4.49 5.78 2.34
CA LEU A 97 3.83 6.92 1.72
C LEU A 97 4.38 8.24 2.28
N ILE A 98 4.56 8.35 3.60
CA ILE A 98 5.18 9.53 4.22
C ILE A 98 6.59 9.77 3.66
N LYS A 99 7.39 8.71 3.54
CA LYS A 99 8.74 8.80 2.96
C LYS A 99 8.71 9.28 1.50
N GLU A 100 7.72 8.85 0.71
CA GLU A 100 7.58 9.28 -0.68
C GLU A 100 7.10 10.74 -0.78
N LEU A 101 6.18 11.17 0.11
CA LEU A 101 5.73 12.56 0.22
C LEU A 101 6.90 13.49 0.59
N GLU A 102 7.68 13.12 1.60
CA GLU A 102 8.88 13.84 2.03
C GLU A 102 9.91 13.95 0.90
N LYS A 103 10.18 12.84 0.20
CA LYS A 103 11.08 12.81 -0.96
C LYS A 103 10.65 13.78 -2.07
N ARG A 104 9.34 13.97 -2.26
CA ARG A 104 8.76 14.88 -3.26
C ARG A 104 8.56 16.30 -2.74
N GLY A 105 8.87 16.59 -1.48
CA GLY A 105 8.65 17.89 -0.85
C GLY A 105 7.18 18.24 -0.60
N ILE A 106 6.29 17.25 -0.62
CA ILE A 106 4.85 17.41 -0.42
C ILE A 106 4.52 17.17 1.05
N GLY A 107 3.86 18.13 1.70
CA GLY A 107 3.57 18.08 3.14
C GLY A 107 4.75 18.42 4.03
N ARG A 108 4.50 18.48 5.34
CA ARG A 108 5.44 18.85 6.41
C ARG A 108 5.26 17.89 7.60
N PRO A 109 6.21 17.85 8.56
CA PRO A 109 6.08 17.03 9.77
C PRO A 109 4.76 17.25 10.52
N SER A 110 4.17 18.45 10.43
CA SER A 110 2.87 18.80 10.99
C SER A 110 1.67 18.25 10.22
N THR A 111 1.81 17.94 8.92
CA THR A 111 0.68 17.56 8.05
C THR A 111 0.66 16.09 7.65
N TYR A 112 1.78 15.35 7.75
CA TYR A 112 1.83 13.94 7.33
C TYR A 112 0.74 13.07 7.97
N ALA A 113 0.58 13.14 9.30
CA ALA A 113 -0.46 12.36 9.98
C ALA A 113 -1.87 12.77 9.52
N ALA A 114 -2.12 14.07 9.38
CA ALA A 114 -3.42 14.60 8.96
C ALA A 114 -3.76 14.20 7.51
N ILE A 115 -2.80 14.22 6.60
CA ILE A 115 -2.98 13.77 5.21
C ILE A 115 -3.43 12.30 5.20
N ILE A 116 -2.68 11.44 5.90
CA ILE A 116 -2.93 10.00 5.98
C ILE A 116 -4.31 9.71 6.58
N THR A 117 -4.70 10.40 7.64
CA THR A 117 -6.03 10.26 8.25
C THR A 117 -7.13 10.73 7.29
N THR A 118 -6.96 11.89 6.66
CA THR A 118 -7.98 12.49 5.79
C THR A 118 -8.30 11.62 4.57
N ILE A 119 -7.29 11.08 3.90
CA ILE A 119 -7.51 10.23 2.72
C ILE A 119 -8.20 8.89 3.06
N GLN A 120 -8.01 8.41 4.30
CA GLN A 120 -8.69 7.22 4.81
C GLN A 120 -10.12 7.52 5.24
N ASP A 121 -10.32 8.60 6.01
CA ASP A 121 -11.65 8.99 6.53
C ASP A 121 -12.63 9.35 5.39
N ARG A 122 -12.11 9.93 4.30
CA ARG A 122 -12.89 10.20 3.08
C ARG A 122 -13.10 8.98 2.20
N GLY A 123 -12.48 7.85 2.52
CA GLY A 123 -12.64 6.59 1.79
C GLY A 123 -11.99 6.58 0.41
N TYR A 124 -11.00 7.45 0.14
CA TYR A 124 -10.22 7.41 -1.11
C TYR A 124 -9.24 6.24 -1.13
N VAL A 125 -8.75 5.85 0.04
CA VAL A 125 -7.91 4.66 0.22
C VAL A 125 -8.42 3.83 1.39
N VAL A 126 -8.17 2.54 1.33
CA VAL A 126 -8.39 1.60 2.43
C VAL A 126 -7.08 0.93 2.80
N LYS A 127 -6.92 0.60 4.08
CA LYS A 127 -5.74 -0.08 4.60
C LYS A 127 -6.02 -1.57 4.74
N GLU A 128 -5.35 -2.37 3.93
CA GLU A 128 -5.44 -3.84 3.95
C GLU A 128 -4.04 -4.41 4.15
N GLU A 129 -3.87 -5.34 5.09
CA GLU A 129 -2.56 -5.95 5.41
C GLU A 129 -1.41 -4.94 5.65
N LYS A 130 -1.74 -3.75 6.20
CA LYS A 130 -0.82 -2.61 6.44
C LYS A 130 -0.36 -1.87 5.18
N ALA A 131 -0.94 -2.14 4.02
CA ALA A 131 -0.73 -1.43 2.78
C ALA A 131 -1.98 -0.63 2.36
N PHE A 132 -1.76 0.45 1.61
CA PHE A 132 -2.83 1.25 1.03
C PHE A 132 -3.31 0.67 -0.29
N HIS A 133 -4.63 0.58 -0.42
CA HIS A 133 -5.33 0.22 -1.64
C HIS A 133 -6.22 1.40 -2.03
N PRO A 134 -6.11 1.93 -3.26
CA PRO A 134 -7.05 2.93 -3.73
C PRO A 134 -8.45 2.31 -3.84
N THR A 135 -9.47 3.12 -3.57
CA THR A 135 -10.86 2.74 -3.82
C THR A 135 -11.29 3.23 -5.19
N ALA A 136 -12.35 2.65 -5.76
CA ALA A 136 -12.94 3.15 -7.01
C ALA A 136 -13.35 4.63 -6.94
N VAL A 137 -13.72 5.11 -5.74
CA VAL A 137 -14.01 6.53 -5.51
C VAL A 137 -12.72 7.35 -5.55
N GLY A 138 -11.65 6.88 -4.92
CA GLY A 138 -10.35 7.53 -4.95
C GLY A 138 -9.80 7.65 -6.37
N GLU A 139 -9.85 6.57 -7.14
CA GLU A 139 -9.41 6.55 -8.55
C GLU A 139 -10.22 7.53 -9.41
N ALA A 140 -11.56 7.45 -9.36
CA ALA A 140 -12.42 8.33 -10.14
C ALA A 140 -12.24 9.82 -9.80
N VAL A 141 -11.98 10.13 -8.52
CA VAL A 141 -11.69 11.50 -8.08
C VAL A 141 -10.32 11.96 -8.60
N VAL A 142 -9.29 11.12 -8.53
CA VAL A 142 -7.96 11.45 -9.06
C VAL A 142 -8.01 11.65 -10.57
N ASP A 143 -8.67 10.77 -11.31
CA ASP A 143 -8.78 10.87 -12.78
C ASP A 143 -9.48 12.17 -13.20
N PHE A 144 -10.57 12.51 -12.50
CA PHE A 144 -11.28 13.78 -12.70
C PHE A 144 -10.39 14.99 -12.40
N LEU A 145 -9.68 14.98 -11.26
CA LEU A 145 -8.85 16.10 -10.84
C LEU A 145 -7.63 16.29 -11.74
N VAL A 146 -6.97 15.21 -12.16
CA VAL A 146 -5.80 15.29 -13.06
C VAL A 146 -6.22 15.76 -14.45
N THR A 147 -7.36 15.30 -14.95
CA THR A 147 -7.86 15.68 -16.28
C THR A 147 -8.27 17.16 -16.34
N ASN A 148 -8.91 17.67 -15.29
CA ASN A 148 -9.45 19.03 -15.29
C ASN A 148 -8.53 20.08 -14.65
N PHE A 149 -7.69 19.67 -13.69
CA PHE A 149 -6.86 20.54 -12.86
C PHE A 149 -5.39 20.11 -12.83
N GLY A 150 -4.90 19.40 -13.86
CA GLY A 150 -3.58 18.75 -13.86
C GLY A 150 -2.38 19.64 -13.48
N LYS A 151 -2.43 20.94 -13.77
CA LYS A 151 -1.37 21.89 -13.33
C LYS A 151 -1.30 22.03 -11.81
N VAL A 152 -2.45 22.09 -11.15
CA VAL A 152 -2.56 22.27 -9.69
C VAL A 152 -2.26 20.96 -8.95
N PHE A 153 -2.61 19.83 -9.56
CA PHE A 153 -2.37 18.49 -9.00
C PHE A 153 -1.00 17.89 -9.38
N ALA A 154 -0.13 18.65 -10.05
CA ALA A 154 1.25 18.26 -10.29
C ALA A 154 2.04 18.20 -8.96
N TYR A 155 2.94 17.23 -8.85
CA TYR A 155 3.75 17.05 -7.65
C TYR A 155 4.63 18.27 -7.37
N GLU A 156 5.24 18.80 -8.43
CA GLU A 156 6.14 19.95 -8.41
C GLU A 156 5.41 21.22 -7.98
N PHE A 157 4.15 21.38 -8.40
CA PHE A 157 3.31 22.52 -8.01
C PHE A 157 3.05 22.50 -6.49
N THR A 158 2.65 21.34 -5.98
CA THR A 158 2.36 21.16 -4.55
C THR A 158 3.61 21.40 -3.70
N ALA A 159 4.76 20.87 -4.12
CA ALA A 159 6.03 21.08 -3.43
C ALA A 159 6.49 22.54 -3.44
N LYS A 160 6.27 23.25 -4.56
CA LYS A 160 6.55 24.69 -4.67
C LYS A 160 5.67 25.49 -3.70
N MET A 161 4.36 25.20 -3.65
CA MET A 161 3.45 25.88 -2.73
C MET A 161 3.89 25.74 -1.27
N GLU A 162 4.28 24.54 -0.85
CA GLU A 162 4.81 24.31 0.50
C GLU A 162 6.09 25.12 0.76
N SER A 163 6.98 25.21 -0.23
CA SER A 163 8.21 26.01 -0.13
C SER A 163 7.91 27.51 -0.04
N ASP A 164 6.92 27.98 -0.79
CA ASP A 164 6.47 29.37 -0.74
C ASP A 164 5.87 29.73 0.62
N LEU A 165 5.14 28.81 1.26
CA LEU A 165 4.63 28.97 2.62
C LEU A 165 5.76 29.04 3.66
N ASP A 166 6.82 28.26 3.49
CA ASP A 166 8.02 28.36 4.34
C ASP A 166 8.73 29.71 4.17
N LEU A 167 8.79 30.24 2.94
CA LEU A 167 9.36 31.58 2.68
C LEU A 167 8.53 32.69 3.32
N ILE A 168 7.20 32.56 3.31
CA ILE A 168 6.29 33.47 4.02
C ILE A 168 6.55 33.42 5.53
N ALA A 169 6.64 32.21 6.10
CA ALA A 169 6.93 32.04 7.53
C ALA A 169 8.29 32.62 7.93
N ALA A 170 9.28 32.59 7.03
CA ALA A 170 10.60 33.21 7.20
C ALA A 170 10.64 34.72 6.92
N GLY A 171 9.52 35.35 6.54
CA GLY A 171 9.46 36.78 6.18
C GLY A 171 10.14 37.13 4.85
N LYS A 172 10.42 36.13 3.99
CA LYS A 172 11.09 36.31 2.68
C LYS A 172 10.12 36.52 1.52
N LYS A 173 8.83 36.28 1.73
CA LYS A 173 7.78 36.41 0.72
C LYS A 173 6.50 36.93 1.37
N GLU A 174 5.72 37.72 0.64
CA GLU A 174 4.41 38.19 1.12
C GLU A 174 3.32 37.16 0.85
N TRP A 175 2.42 36.95 1.82
CA TRP A 175 1.40 35.91 1.73
C TRP A 175 0.27 36.27 0.76
N VAL A 176 -0.20 37.52 0.74
CA VAL A 176 -1.32 37.95 -0.11
C VAL A 176 -1.03 37.76 -1.60
N PRO A 177 0.12 38.23 -2.15
CA PRO A 177 0.44 38.01 -3.55
C PRO A 177 0.59 36.52 -3.88
N THR A 178 1.20 35.74 -2.98
CA THR A 178 1.40 34.29 -3.17
C THR A 178 0.08 33.53 -3.26
N VAL A 179 -0.87 33.82 -2.36
CA VAL A 179 -2.20 33.19 -2.40
C VAL A 179 -2.98 33.64 -3.63
N ARG A 180 -2.86 34.91 -4.04
CA ARG A 180 -3.50 35.43 -5.25
C ARG A 180 -3.01 34.73 -6.52
N GLU A 181 -1.69 34.56 -6.65
CA GLU A 181 -1.06 33.85 -7.78
C GLU A 181 -1.58 32.41 -7.93
N PHE A 182 -1.90 31.75 -6.80
CA PHE A 182 -2.54 30.44 -6.81
C PHE A 182 -4.05 30.49 -7.11
N TRP A 183 -4.77 31.41 -6.47
CA TRP A 183 -6.23 31.43 -6.47
C TRP A 183 -6.82 31.85 -7.82
N GLU A 184 -6.30 32.90 -8.45
CA GLU A 184 -6.88 33.45 -9.69
C GLU A 184 -6.92 32.40 -10.84
N PRO A 185 -5.84 31.63 -11.11
CA PRO A 185 -5.89 30.58 -12.13
C PRO A 185 -6.82 29.43 -11.74
N LEU A 186 -6.84 29.05 -10.45
CA LEU A 186 -7.69 27.97 -9.97
C LEU A 186 -9.18 28.32 -10.10
N GLU A 187 -9.58 29.53 -9.71
CA GLU A 187 -10.96 30.00 -9.80
C GLU A 187 -11.46 30.00 -11.25
N ALA A 188 -10.63 30.48 -12.18
CA ALA A 188 -10.96 30.46 -13.61
C ALA A 188 -11.14 29.02 -14.13
N GLN A 189 -10.29 28.08 -13.69
CA GLN A 189 -10.44 26.66 -14.04
C GLN A 189 -11.70 26.05 -13.44
N ILE A 190 -12.04 26.35 -12.18
CA ILE A 190 -13.24 25.84 -11.52
C ILE A 190 -14.49 26.28 -12.30
N LYS A 191 -14.61 27.57 -12.66
CA LYS A 191 -15.75 28.09 -13.44
C LYS A 191 -15.92 27.35 -14.76
N LYS A 192 -14.81 27.15 -15.49
CA LYS A 192 -14.82 26.43 -16.77
C LYS A 192 -15.30 24.98 -16.64
N VAL A 193 -14.87 24.29 -15.59
CA VAL A 193 -15.27 22.89 -15.34
C VAL A 193 -16.73 22.82 -14.90
N ASP A 194 -17.20 23.77 -14.10
CA ASP A 194 -18.60 23.81 -13.66
C ASP A 194 -19.57 24.04 -14.83
N GLU A 195 -19.23 24.97 -15.74
CA GLU A 195 -19.99 25.22 -16.97
C GLU A 195 -20.04 24.00 -17.91
N SER A 196 -18.98 23.19 -17.92
CA SER A 196 -18.93 21.99 -18.76
C SER A 196 -19.86 20.86 -18.29
N GLY A 197 -20.41 20.95 -17.06
CA GLY A 197 -21.34 19.97 -16.51
C GLY A 197 -20.75 18.56 -16.31
N VAL A 198 -19.43 18.41 -16.39
CA VAL A 198 -18.76 17.11 -16.28
C VAL A 198 -18.88 16.61 -14.84
N ARG A 199 -19.63 15.54 -14.65
CA ARG A 199 -19.77 14.86 -13.35
C ARG A 199 -18.89 13.62 -13.29
N VAL A 200 -18.29 13.40 -12.12
CA VAL A 200 -17.54 12.17 -11.83
C VAL A 200 -18.49 10.97 -11.91
N LYS A 201 -18.32 10.15 -12.94
CA LYS A 201 -18.96 8.83 -13.01
C LYS A 201 -18.02 7.84 -12.37
N VAL A 202 -18.31 7.48 -11.12
CA VAL A 202 -17.59 6.39 -10.45
C VAL A 202 -17.96 5.10 -11.17
N ALA A 203 -16.99 4.39 -11.73
CA ALA A 203 -17.20 3.07 -12.32
C ALA A 203 -17.77 2.13 -11.25
N VAL A 204 -18.85 1.44 -11.59
CA VAL A 204 -19.56 0.57 -10.65
C VAL A 204 -19.50 -0.85 -11.18
N GLU A 205 -19.07 -1.81 -10.35
CA GLU A 205 -19.08 -3.23 -10.72
C GLU A 205 -20.54 -3.70 -10.87
N THR A 206 -20.91 -4.23 -12.04
CA THR A 206 -22.23 -4.81 -12.28
C THR A 206 -22.27 -6.24 -11.74
N THR A 207 -23.36 -6.61 -11.06
CA THR A 207 -23.54 -8.01 -10.61
C THR A 207 -24.14 -8.90 -11.70
N GLY A 208 -24.59 -8.30 -12.82
CA GLY A 208 -25.33 -8.99 -13.88
C GLY A 208 -26.78 -9.33 -13.52
N GLU A 209 -27.23 -9.02 -12.30
CA GLU A 209 -28.61 -9.25 -11.86
C GLU A 209 -29.49 -8.05 -12.20
N LYS A 210 -30.72 -8.31 -12.67
CA LYS A 210 -31.71 -7.24 -12.88
C LYS A 210 -32.23 -6.72 -11.54
N CYS A 211 -32.46 -5.41 -11.47
CA CYS A 211 -33.00 -4.76 -10.28
C CYS A 211 -34.39 -5.32 -9.95
N PRO A 212 -34.62 -5.82 -8.73
CA PRO A 212 -35.91 -6.41 -8.37
C PRO A 212 -37.04 -5.38 -8.25
N LEU A 213 -36.72 -4.08 -8.12
CA LEU A 213 -37.74 -3.02 -8.01
C LEU A 213 -38.21 -2.48 -9.38
N CYS A 214 -37.30 -2.26 -10.32
CA CYS A 214 -37.66 -1.64 -11.61
C CYS A 214 -37.55 -2.58 -12.80
N GLN A 215 -36.86 -3.72 -12.67
CA GLN A 215 -36.58 -4.71 -13.72
C GLN A 215 -35.87 -4.20 -15.00
N ALA A 216 -35.78 -2.88 -15.19
CA ALA A 216 -35.15 -2.21 -16.31
C ALA A 216 -33.66 -1.90 -16.06
N GLY A 217 -33.28 -1.62 -14.81
CA GLY A 217 -31.90 -1.38 -14.41
C GLY A 217 -31.20 -2.64 -13.90
N GLU A 218 -29.88 -2.62 -13.88
CA GLU A 218 -29.03 -3.68 -13.30
C GLU A 218 -28.67 -3.35 -11.85
N VAL A 219 -28.37 -4.38 -11.06
CA VAL A 219 -27.82 -4.20 -9.72
C VAL A 219 -26.31 -3.99 -9.84
N VAL A 220 -25.84 -2.91 -9.23
CA VAL A 220 -24.44 -2.48 -9.27
C VAL A 220 -23.89 -2.28 -7.87
N ILE A 221 -22.62 -2.65 -7.65
CA ILE A 221 -21.92 -2.57 -6.37
C ILE A 221 -21.29 -1.18 -6.22
N ARG A 222 -21.94 -0.30 -5.46
CA ARG A 222 -21.41 1.01 -5.11
C ARG A 222 -20.66 0.96 -3.80
N THR A 223 -19.68 1.85 -3.62
CA THR A 223 -18.98 2.02 -2.35
C THR A 223 -19.47 3.30 -1.68
N GLY A 224 -19.98 3.20 -0.45
CA GLY A 224 -20.43 4.34 0.35
C GLY A 224 -19.71 4.40 1.70
N LYS A 225 -20.11 5.34 2.57
CA LYS A 225 -19.52 5.56 3.90
C LYS A 225 -19.49 4.29 4.78
N PHE A 226 -20.48 3.41 4.63
CA PHE A 226 -20.61 2.18 5.42
C PHE A 226 -20.01 0.93 4.72
N GLY A 227 -19.34 1.12 3.59
CA GLY A 227 -18.77 0.03 2.78
C GLY A 227 -19.50 -0.17 1.45
N LYS A 228 -19.23 -1.30 0.81
CA LYS A 228 -19.90 -1.69 -0.44
C LYS A 228 -21.39 -1.92 -0.18
N PHE A 229 -22.24 -1.50 -1.12
CA PHE A 229 -23.68 -1.75 -1.13
C PHE A 229 -24.16 -1.97 -2.56
N LEU A 230 -25.23 -2.73 -2.71
CA LEU A 230 -25.88 -2.97 -3.98
C LEU A 230 -26.91 -1.85 -4.22
N SER A 231 -26.93 -1.29 -5.42
CA SER A 231 -27.92 -0.28 -5.83
C SER A 231 -28.33 -0.47 -7.28
N CYS A 232 -29.46 0.11 -7.69
CA CYS A 232 -29.85 0.07 -9.10
C CYS A 232 -28.97 1.02 -9.96
N SER A 233 -28.62 0.59 -11.17
CA SER A 233 -27.87 1.37 -12.15
C SER A 233 -28.59 2.67 -12.55
N THR A 234 -29.93 2.69 -12.56
CA THR A 234 -30.76 3.85 -12.92
C THR A 234 -31.05 4.81 -11.75
N TYR A 235 -30.32 4.72 -10.64
CA TYR A 235 -30.39 5.73 -9.59
C TYR A 235 -30.00 7.12 -10.15
N PRO A 236 -30.80 8.20 -9.94
CA PRO A 236 -31.77 8.41 -8.84
C PRO A 236 -33.21 7.93 -9.08
N GLU A 237 -33.57 7.52 -10.29
CA GLU A 237 -34.95 7.16 -10.68
C GLU A 237 -35.44 5.91 -9.94
N CYS A 238 -34.54 4.93 -9.75
CA CYS A 238 -34.78 3.75 -8.92
C CYS A 238 -33.95 3.80 -7.63
N LYS A 239 -34.62 3.84 -6.48
CA LYS A 239 -34.00 3.92 -5.14
C LYS A 239 -33.70 2.55 -4.50
N TYR A 240 -33.61 1.48 -5.29
CA TYR A 240 -33.23 0.17 -4.76
C TYR A 240 -31.84 0.22 -4.12
N THR A 241 -31.76 -0.21 -2.87
CA THR A 241 -30.49 -0.39 -2.14
C THR A 241 -30.54 -1.64 -1.28
N LYS A 242 -29.48 -2.45 -1.31
CA LYS A 242 -29.31 -3.64 -0.46
C LYS A 242 -27.88 -3.68 0.08
N GLN A 243 -27.69 -4.21 1.28
CA GLN A 243 -26.35 -4.39 1.83
C GLN A 243 -25.55 -5.39 0.97
N TYR A 244 -24.31 -5.03 0.61
CA TYR A 244 -23.41 -5.96 -0.06
C TYR A 244 -22.87 -6.95 0.96
N VAL A 245 -23.03 -8.25 0.68
CA VAL A 245 -22.45 -9.33 1.47
C VAL A 245 -21.36 -9.97 0.63
N GLU A 246 -20.12 -9.91 1.13
CA GLU A 246 -18.97 -10.51 0.46
C GLU A 246 -18.91 -11.99 0.85
N TYR A 247 -19.35 -12.85 -0.07
CA TYR A 247 -19.23 -14.30 0.08
C TYR A 247 -17.82 -14.75 -0.29
N VAL A 248 -17.29 -15.67 0.50
CA VAL A 248 -16.02 -16.33 0.20
C VAL A 248 -16.28 -17.37 -0.88
N LYS A 249 -15.67 -17.20 -2.05
CA LYS A 249 -15.75 -18.21 -3.12
C LYS A 249 -15.07 -19.49 -2.65
N ASP A 250 -15.67 -20.63 -2.97
CA ASP A 250 -15.13 -21.98 -2.77
C ASP A 250 -14.90 -22.38 -1.30
N VAL A 251 -15.55 -21.70 -0.34
CA VAL A 251 -15.55 -22.09 1.07
C VAL A 251 -16.98 -22.24 1.56
N VAL A 252 -17.31 -23.46 1.97
CA VAL A 252 -18.57 -23.81 2.64
C VAL A 252 -18.37 -23.89 4.14
N CYS A 253 -19.43 -23.64 4.89
CA CYS A 253 -19.43 -23.72 6.33
C CYS A 253 -19.24 -25.19 6.74
N PRO A 254 -18.27 -25.51 7.61
CA PRO A 254 -18.04 -26.88 8.08
C PRO A 254 -19.19 -27.47 8.90
N GLN A 255 -20.13 -26.65 9.38
CA GLN A 255 -21.19 -27.09 10.30
C GLN A 255 -22.52 -27.40 9.58
N ASP A 256 -22.87 -26.62 8.55
CA ASP A 256 -24.15 -26.74 7.84
C ASP A 256 -24.02 -26.76 6.31
N GLY A 257 -22.79 -26.71 5.77
CA GLY A 257 -22.54 -26.78 4.33
C GLY A 257 -22.93 -25.52 3.55
N GLU A 258 -23.43 -24.49 4.22
CA GLU A 258 -23.89 -23.25 3.60
C GLU A 258 -22.75 -22.29 3.28
N ARG A 259 -23.03 -21.24 2.50
CA ARG A 259 -22.00 -20.27 2.09
C ARG A 259 -21.44 -19.50 3.28
N VAL A 260 -20.14 -19.20 3.20
CA VAL A 260 -19.46 -18.37 4.21
C VAL A 260 -19.42 -16.92 3.74
N LYS A 261 -19.82 -16.00 4.61
CA LYS A 261 -19.76 -14.55 4.38
C LYS A 261 -18.69 -13.89 5.24
N MET A 262 -18.08 -12.84 4.72
CA MET A 262 -17.20 -11.97 5.48
C MET A 262 -18.03 -10.98 6.31
N MET A 263 -17.74 -10.94 7.61
CA MET A 263 -18.38 -10.09 8.60
C MET A 263 -17.35 -9.20 9.29
N LYS A 264 -17.80 -8.08 9.86
CA LYS A 264 -16.96 -7.19 10.67
C LYS A 264 -17.36 -7.28 12.13
N SER A 265 -16.39 -7.44 13.02
CA SER A 265 -16.63 -7.40 14.47
C SER A 265 -16.99 -5.99 14.94
N ARG A 266 -17.47 -5.84 16.18
CA ARG A 266 -17.74 -4.54 16.81
C ARG A 266 -16.50 -3.62 16.86
N LYS A 267 -15.29 -4.20 16.81
CA LYS A 267 -14.01 -3.49 16.76
C LYS A 267 -13.47 -3.31 15.33
N GLY A 268 -14.25 -3.65 14.31
CA GLY A 268 -13.91 -3.45 12.89
C GLY A 268 -13.04 -4.54 12.25
N ALA A 269 -12.54 -5.52 13.01
CA ALA A 269 -11.77 -6.63 12.45
C ALA A 269 -12.65 -7.55 11.58
N LYS A 270 -12.17 -7.90 10.37
CA LYS A 270 -12.83 -8.83 9.45
C LYS A 270 -12.73 -10.26 9.99
N PHE A 271 -13.84 -11.00 9.98
CA PHE A 271 -13.91 -12.43 10.31
C PHE A 271 -14.90 -13.12 9.34
N TYR A 272 -14.86 -14.43 9.26
CA TYR A 272 -15.72 -15.21 8.38
C TYR A 272 -16.77 -15.92 9.22
N GLY A 273 -18.02 -15.91 8.79
CA GLY A 273 -19.14 -16.57 9.48
C GLY A 273 -20.12 -17.19 8.50
N CYS A 274 -20.91 -18.17 8.97
CA CYS A 274 -21.94 -18.79 8.14
C CYS A 274 -23.00 -17.78 7.68
N GLU A 275 -23.55 -17.95 6.46
CA GLU A 275 -24.69 -17.18 5.95
C GLU A 275 -25.87 -17.18 6.94
N ASN A 276 -26.13 -18.32 7.57
CA ASN A 276 -27.21 -18.55 8.55
C ASN A 276 -26.89 -18.07 9.98
N TYR A 277 -25.85 -17.28 10.22
CA TYR A 277 -25.63 -16.71 11.55
C TYR A 277 -26.85 -15.84 11.98
N PRO A 278 -27.46 -16.05 13.17
CA PRO A 278 -26.94 -16.73 14.36
C PRO A 278 -27.41 -18.19 14.60
N THR A 279 -28.17 -18.82 13.70
CA THR A 279 -28.60 -20.23 13.88
C THR A 279 -27.42 -21.19 13.73
N CYS A 280 -26.53 -20.93 12.78
CA CYS A 280 -25.20 -21.55 12.71
C CYS A 280 -24.15 -20.61 13.33
N LYS A 281 -23.47 -21.07 14.38
CA LYS A 281 -22.52 -20.27 15.18
C LYS A 281 -21.07 -20.38 14.70
N TRP A 282 -20.82 -21.05 13.59
CA TRP A 282 -19.48 -21.17 13.05
C TRP A 282 -18.94 -19.80 12.62
N ALA A 283 -17.77 -19.45 13.15
CA ALA A 283 -17.03 -18.24 12.80
C ALA A 283 -15.52 -18.49 12.92
N ALA A 284 -14.74 -17.95 11.99
CA ALA A 284 -13.29 -18.10 11.95
C ALA A 284 -12.59 -16.78 11.57
N TRP A 285 -11.40 -16.55 12.14
CA TRP A 285 -10.57 -15.39 11.81
C TRP A 285 -9.71 -15.60 10.57
N LYS A 286 -9.48 -16.86 10.19
CA LYS A 286 -8.76 -17.28 8.99
C LYS A 286 -9.55 -18.39 8.34
N LEU A 287 -9.67 -18.35 7.02
CA LEU A 287 -10.26 -19.44 6.26
C LEU A 287 -9.34 -20.67 6.38
N PRO A 288 -9.89 -21.89 6.48
CA PRO A 288 -9.09 -23.09 6.32
C PRO A 288 -8.40 -23.02 4.96
N LYS A 289 -7.09 -23.24 4.93
CA LYS A 289 -6.40 -23.41 3.65
C LYS A 289 -6.93 -24.72 3.06
N ASN A 290 -7.55 -24.64 1.88
CA ASN A 290 -7.75 -25.84 1.07
C ASN A 290 -6.33 -26.35 0.75
N GLU A 291 -6.00 -27.54 1.25
CA GLU A 291 -4.86 -28.32 0.77
C GLU A 291 -5.06 -28.71 -0.70
#